data_AF-A0A2M6VP35-F1
#
_entry.id   AF-A0A2M6VP35-F1
#
_cell.length_a   1.000
_cell.length_b   1.000
_cell.length_c   1.000
_cell.angle_alpha   90.00
_cell.angle_beta   90.00
_cell.angle_gamma   90.00
#
_symmetry.space_group_name_H-M   'P 1'
#
loop_
_entity.id
_entity.type
_entity.pdbx_description
1 polymer ?
#
loop_
_entity_poly.entity_id
_entity_poly.type
_entity_poly.pdbx_seq_one_letter_code
_entity_poly.pdbx_strand_id
1 'polypeptide(L)'
;MDWFGEVAYPDRYTRRKHPSILIYLSKVTESNFSAEPEVLLQPHSTAQAKGQTRIWVSIGTLMVLRIGDIWHRKKLFLSPEYTRENFRKLRIDRTTIDFIKAGLNPDKAGFLIPISEHPWHMNATHSYCLRANLPDGRRLIVPCVELIRFYFGSSSSLLRQIFSTQLRRENLYSEDRYDHKSGLLSFKLGYGMSGRSASDIGRLRLDPVAWRSAAMDSVSMLKAKSTGDPAFIQSFFPFEGNTFLDVSGKWLSYQGKPNQTFLVYGINSCSHAFPFKSLKYVSADSRIKPQYTQHQQPNDKSEITGSSRDKKDQPLIEKDPSSTLQGKTKQVHQRERFPDLRGKPVWKERVLSLKEWLAKKARASKGGAVKAGAIGDGGSSSRVRPVDWP
;
A
#
# COMPACT_ATOMS: atom_id res chain seq x y z
N MET A 1 -7.76 -8.40 11.38
CA MET A 1 -6.55 -8.42 10.55
C MET A 1 -5.42 -8.32 11.54
N ASP A 2 -4.52 -9.29 11.52
CA ASP A 2 -3.62 -9.53 12.63
C ASP A 2 -2.28 -8.86 12.40
N TRP A 3 -1.67 -9.13 11.25
CA TRP A 3 -0.34 -8.63 10.94
C TRP A 3 0.01 -8.74 9.45
N PHE A 4 1.01 -7.97 9.01
CA PHE A 4 1.58 -8.05 7.67
C PHE A 4 2.81 -8.96 7.63
N GLY A 5 2.82 -9.89 6.67
CA GLY A 5 3.91 -10.83 6.45
C GLY A 5 4.87 -10.40 5.36
N GLU A 6 5.42 -11.41 4.68
CA GLU A 6 6.36 -11.24 3.58
C GLU A 6 5.68 -10.75 2.29
N VAL A 7 6.49 -10.23 1.38
CA VAL A 7 6.08 -9.82 0.03
C VAL A 7 6.62 -10.82 -0.98
N ALA A 8 5.82 -11.18 -1.96
CA ALA A 8 6.24 -12.07 -3.03
C ALA A 8 5.53 -11.76 -4.35
N TYR A 9 5.98 -12.46 -5.38
CA TYR A 9 5.26 -12.65 -6.64
C TYR A 9 4.79 -14.12 -6.68
N PRO A 10 3.67 -14.45 -6.01
CA PRO A 10 3.27 -15.84 -5.73
C PRO A 10 2.94 -16.65 -6.98
N ASP A 11 2.63 -16.02 -8.11
CA ASP A 11 2.48 -16.71 -9.39
C ASP A 11 3.55 -16.24 -10.39
N ARG A 12 4.61 -17.05 -10.54
CA ARG A 12 5.72 -16.80 -11.48
C ARG A 12 5.44 -17.33 -12.89
N TYR A 13 4.42 -18.18 -13.07
CA TYR A 13 4.13 -18.89 -14.32
C TYR A 13 2.95 -18.28 -15.08
N THR A 14 2.00 -17.63 -14.40
CA THR A 14 1.07 -16.74 -15.07
C THR A 14 1.68 -15.35 -15.18
N ARG A 15 1.37 -14.65 -16.28
CA ARG A 15 1.89 -13.32 -16.67
C ARG A 15 1.55 -12.17 -15.71
N ARG A 16 1.29 -12.41 -14.42
CA ARG A 16 0.90 -11.39 -13.44
C ARG A 16 2.12 -10.83 -12.72
N LYS A 17 2.63 -9.71 -13.27
CA LYS A 17 3.75 -8.89 -12.77
C LYS A 17 3.45 -8.10 -11.48
N HIS A 18 2.54 -8.54 -10.61
CA HIS A 18 2.07 -7.70 -9.51
C HIS A 18 2.55 -8.23 -8.16
N PRO A 19 3.23 -7.38 -7.35
CA PRO A 19 3.64 -7.78 -6.02
C PRO A 19 2.39 -7.99 -5.15
N SER A 20 2.44 -9.04 -4.33
CA SER A 20 1.44 -9.38 -3.32
C SER A 20 2.11 -9.39 -1.95
N ILE A 21 1.33 -9.11 -0.91
CA ILE A 21 1.76 -9.18 0.48
C ILE A 21 0.93 -10.25 1.19
N LEU A 22 1.59 -11.01 2.05
CA LEU A 22 0.95 -11.99 2.92
C LEU A 22 0.29 -11.25 4.09
N ILE A 23 -0.97 -11.55 4.38
CA ILE A 23 -1.66 -11.08 5.57
C ILE A 23 -2.05 -12.25 6.46
N TYR A 24 -1.97 -12.03 7.77
CA TYR A 24 -2.42 -12.97 8.79
C TYR A 24 -3.77 -12.50 9.32
N LEU A 25 -4.70 -13.45 9.48
CA LEU A 25 -6.05 -13.21 9.95
C LEU A 25 -6.44 -14.25 11.00
N SER A 26 -6.89 -13.82 12.17
CA SER A 26 -7.58 -14.68 13.12
C SER A 26 -9.09 -14.44 13.07
N LYS A 27 -9.83 -15.50 13.37
CA LYS A 27 -11.29 -15.41 13.57
C LYS A 27 -11.55 -14.71 14.90
N VAL A 28 -12.37 -13.65 14.88
CA VAL A 28 -12.87 -13.00 16.11
C VAL A 28 -13.79 -13.98 16.86
N THR A 29 -13.58 -14.13 18.16
CA THR A 29 -14.32 -15.04 19.04
C THR A 29 -15.31 -14.30 19.93
N GLU A 30 -15.02 -13.05 20.31
CA GLU A 30 -15.94 -12.22 21.07
C GLU A 30 -17.16 -11.84 20.23
N SER A 31 -18.34 -11.81 20.83
CA SER A 31 -19.58 -11.42 20.16
C SER A 31 -19.89 -9.92 20.32
N ASN A 32 -19.41 -9.29 21.40
CA ASN A 32 -19.70 -7.90 21.75
C ASN A 32 -18.76 -6.86 21.11
N PHE A 33 -17.75 -7.29 20.33
CA PHE A 33 -16.72 -6.41 19.75
C PHE A 33 -17.27 -5.26 18.87
N SER A 34 -18.51 -5.38 18.38
CA SER A 34 -19.16 -4.32 17.60
C SER A 34 -19.61 -3.16 18.48
N ALA A 35 -20.01 -3.43 19.73
CA ALA A 35 -20.38 -2.43 20.71
C ALA A 35 -19.17 -1.94 21.52
N GLU A 36 -18.24 -2.85 21.83
CA GLU A 36 -17.04 -2.57 22.63
C GLU A 36 -15.77 -3.02 21.90
N PRO A 37 -15.25 -2.23 20.94
CA PRO A 37 -14.10 -2.64 20.13
C PRO A 37 -12.80 -2.84 20.92
N GLU A 38 -12.67 -2.23 22.09
CA GLU A 38 -11.50 -2.38 22.98
C GLU A 38 -11.31 -3.82 23.45
N VAL A 39 -12.36 -4.64 23.47
CA VAL A 39 -12.23 -6.09 23.78
C VAL A 39 -11.24 -6.75 22.83
N LEU A 40 -11.18 -6.31 21.56
CA LEU A 40 -10.28 -6.86 20.55
C LEU A 40 -8.79 -6.58 20.84
N LEU A 41 -8.47 -5.75 21.84
CA LEU A 41 -7.11 -5.61 22.33
C LEU A 41 -6.72 -6.76 23.27
N GLN A 42 -7.64 -7.61 23.69
CA GLN A 42 -7.33 -8.76 24.52
C GLN A 42 -6.90 -9.97 23.68
N PRO A 43 -5.82 -10.68 24.06
CA PRO A 43 -5.32 -11.86 23.33
C PRO A 43 -6.37 -12.97 23.12
N HIS A 44 -7.33 -13.12 24.03
CA HIS A 44 -8.37 -14.17 23.97
C HIS A 44 -9.51 -13.84 23.00
N SER A 45 -9.56 -12.62 22.47
CA SER A 45 -10.68 -12.14 21.65
C SER A 45 -10.64 -12.60 20.20
N THR A 46 -9.61 -13.37 19.85
CA THR A 46 -9.48 -14.06 18.58
C THR A 46 -9.05 -15.50 18.79
N ALA A 47 -9.28 -16.35 17.80
CA ALA A 47 -8.70 -17.69 17.74
C ALA A 47 -7.17 -17.64 17.96
N GLN A 48 -6.62 -18.70 18.56
CA GLN A 48 -5.19 -18.80 18.83
C GLN A 48 -4.35 -18.64 17.56
N ALA A 49 -3.14 -18.10 17.69
CA ALA A 49 -2.27 -17.80 16.56
C ALA A 49 -1.91 -19.02 15.68
N LYS A 50 -1.95 -20.25 16.21
CA LYS A 50 -1.81 -21.49 15.40
C LYS A 50 -2.93 -21.68 14.37
N GLY A 51 -4.10 -21.09 14.61
CA GLY A 51 -5.26 -21.11 13.72
C GLY A 51 -5.36 -19.89 12.80
N GLN A 52 -4.31 -19.08 12.69
CA GLN A 52 -4.30 -17.93 11.77
C GLN A 52 -4.40 -18.39 10.32
N THR A 53 -5.33 -17.80 9.58
CA THR A 53 -5.40 -17.92 8.14
C THR A 53 -4.37 -17.00 7.50
N ARG A 54 -3.63 -17.55 6.53
CA ARG A 54 -2.64 -16.84 5.72
C ARG A 54 -3.24 -16.58 4.34
N ILE A 55 -3.23 -15.32 3.89
CA ILE A 55 -3.81 -14.94 2.61
C ILE A 55 -2.87 -14.00 1.86
N TRP A 56 -2.58 -14.32 0.60
CA TRP A 56 -1.92 -13.41 -0.32
C TRP A 56 -2.92 -12.40 -0.89
N VAL A 57 -2.58 -11.12 -0.80
CA VAL A 57 -3.37 -10.03 -1.37
C VAL A 57 -2.49 -9.10 -2.20
N SER A 58 -3.05 -8.56 -3.29
CA SER A 58 -2.36 -7.58 -4.14
C SER A 58 -1.89 -6.39 -3.31
N ILE A 59 -0.68 -5.87 -3.56
CA ILE A 59 -0.15 -4.74 -2.78
C ILE A 59 -1.04 -3.49 -2.81
N GLY A 60 -1.82 -3.33 -3.89
CA GLY A 60 -2.77 -2.23 -4.01
C GLY A 60 -3.88 -2.23 -2.94
N THR A 61 -4.08 -3.36 -2.25
CA THR A 61 -5.02 -3.48 -1.13
C THR A 61 -4.52 -2.81 0.14
N LEU A 62 -3.22 -2.50 0.27
CA LEU A 62 -2.69 -1.76 1.43
C LEU A 62 -3.44 -0.43 1.63
N MET A 63 -3.92 0.21 0.56
CA MET A 63 -4.74 1.42 0.64
C MET A 63 -5.94 1.34 1.61
N VAL A 64 -6.42 0.14 1.90
CA VAL A 64 -7.61 -0.14 2.73
C VAL A 64 -7.36 -1.14 3.86
N LEU A 65 -6.16 -1.73 3.96
CA LEU A 65 -5.84 -2.71 4.99
C LEU A 65 -5.11 -2.05 6.15
N ARG A 66 -5.61 -2.23 7.37
CA ARG A 66 -4.97 -1.81 8.62
C ARG A 66 -4.93 -2.97 9.61
N ILE A 67 -3.91 -2.99 10.46
CA ILE A 67 -3.87 -3.90 11.62
C ILE A 67 -5.06 -3.60 12.54
N GLY A 68 -5.70 -4.66 13.02
CA GLY A 68 -6.92 -4.59 13.83
C GLY A 68 -8.22 -4.46 13.02
N ASP A 69 -8.19 -4.26 11.70
CA ASP A 69 -9.42 -4.22 10.91
C ASP A 69 -10.18 -5.55 10.97
N ILE A 70 -11.50 -5.48 11.15
CA ILE A 70 -12.38 -6.64 11.10
C ILE A 70 -12.99 -6.75 9.70
N TRP A 71 -12.81 -7.91 9.09
CA TRP A 71 -13.29 -8.21 7.74
C TRP A 71 -14.32 -9.34 7.81
N HIS A 72 -15.45 -9.14 7.13
CA HIS A 72 -16.50 -10.14 7.00
C HIS A 72 -16.91 -10.28 5.54
N ARG A 73 -16.94 -11.52 5.03
CA ARG A 73 -17.33 -11.82 3.64
C ARG A 73 -16.63 -10.91 2.60
N LYS A 74 -15.31 -10.75 2.73
CA LYS A 74 -14.45 -9.92 1.85
C LYS A 74 -14.75 -8.41 1.86
N LYS A 75 -15.50 -7.91 2.84
CA LYS A 75 -15.74 -6.48 3.06
C LYS A 75 -15.20 -6.07 4.42
N LEU A 76 -14.67 -4.86 4.49
CA LEU A 76 -14.36 -4.23 5.77
C LEU A 76 -15.68 -4.11 6.56
N PHE A 77 -15.72 -4.75 7.72
CA PHE A 77 -16.87 -4.75 8.63
C PHE A 77 -16.73 -3.65 9.67
N LEU A 78 -15.55 -3.58 10.31
CA LEU A 78 -15.23 -2.58 11.33
C LEU A 78 -13.75 -2.20 11.25
N SER A 79 -13.43 -0.92 11.44
CA SER A 79 -12.06 -0.44 11.61
C SER A 79 -12.03 0.33 12.93
N PRO A 80 -11.78 -0.35 14.06
CA PRO A 80 -11.75 0.30 15.36
C PRO A 80 -10.65 1.36 15.43
N GLU A 81 -10.93 2.44 16.16
CA GLU A 81 -9.89 3.42 16.45
C GLU A 81 -8.92 2.93 17.51
N TYR A 82 -9.26 1.96 18.36
CA TYR A 82 -8.42 1.50 19.48
C TYR A 82 -7.90 2.66 20.35
N THR A 83 -6.84 2.42 21.13
CA THR A 83 -6.15 3.49 21.86
C THR A 83 -5.53 4.47 20.87
N ARG A 84 -5.95 5.75 20.94
CA ARG A 84 -5.42 6.84 20.12
C ARG A 84 -4.41 7.66 20.91
N GLU A 85 -3.25 7.90 20.31
CA GLU A 85 -2.17 8.68 20.91
C GLU A 85 -1.74 9.81 19.98
N ASN A 86 -1.36 10.94 20.57
CA ASN A 86 -0.81 12.10 19.87
C ASN A 86 0.60 12.41 20.35
N PHE A 87 1.59 11.98 19.59
CA PHE A 87 2.99 12.23 19.89
C PHE A 87 3.38 13.61 19.36
N ARG A 88 3.44 14.57 20.27
CA ARG A 88 3.84 15.96 19.99
C ARG A 88 5.36 16.08 19.90
N LYS A 89 5.84 16.82 18.90
CA LYS A 89 7.29 17.07 18.70
C LYS A 89 8.10 15.77 18.64
N LEU A 90 7.56 14.74 18.00
CA LEU A 90 8.30 13.51 17.74
C LEU A 90 9.46 13.84 16.80
N ARG A 91 10.69 13.68 17.32
CA ARG A 91 11.91 13.92 16.56
C ARG A 91 12.28 12.70 15.75
N ILE A 92 12.33 12.84 14.43
CA ILE A 92 12.68 11.79 13.48
C ILE A 92 14.04 12.14 12.87
N ASP A 93 15.07 11.40 13.22
CA ASP A 93 16.35 11.40 12.52
C ASP A 93 17.06 10.06 12.74
N ARG A 94 18.25 9.89 12.15
CA ARG A 94 19.02 8.63 12.21
C ARG A 94 19.47 8.22 13.62
N THR A 95 19.40 9.12 14.60
CA THR A 95 19.80 8.86 15.99
C THR A 95 18.61 8.55 16.89
N THR A 96 17.39 8.88 16.46
CA THR A 96 16.16 8.68 17.25
C THR A 96 15.33 7.49 16.79
N ILE A 97 15.67 6.90 15.64
CA ILE A 97 14.94 5.76 15.06
C ILE A 97 15.87 4.57 14.79
N ASP A 98 15.34 3.36 14.98
CA ASP A 98 16.04 2.11 14.72
C ASP A 98 15.14 1.09 14.04
N PHE A 99 15.73 0.24 13.20
CA PHE A 99 15.02 -0.94 12.68
C PHE A 99 15.08 -2.09 13.67
N ILE A 100 13.91 -2.68 13.93
CA ILE A 100 13.78 -3.88 14.76
C ILE A 100 12.94 -4.92 14.03
N LYS A 101 13.10 -6.19 14.41
CA LYS A 101 12.15 -7.25 14.04
C LYS A 101 11.00 -7.27 15.03
N ALA A 102 9.80 -7.65 14.59
CA ALA A 102 8.62 -7.73 15.46
C ALA A 102 8.85 -8.68 16.65
N GLY A 103 9.53 -9.80 16.43
CA GLY A 103 9.91 -10.75 17.49
C GLY A 103 11.21 -10.43 18.22
N LEU A 104 11.68 -9.18 18.22
CA LEU A 104 12.93 -8.80 18.90
C LEU A 104 12.78 -8.90 20.43
N ASN A 105 13.74 -9.57 21.05
CA ASN A 105 13.96 -9.61 22.50
C ASN A 105 15.36 -9.02 22.80
N PRO A 106 15.48 -7.68 23.00
CA PRO A 106 16.76 -7.04 23.24
C PRO A 106 17.41 -7.62 24.49
N ASP A 107 18.65 -8.09 24.34
CA ASP A 107 19.50 -8.58 25.43
C ASP A 107 18.84 -9.63 26.34
N LYS A 108 17.86 -10.39 25.79
CA LYS A 108 17.02 -11.36 26.51
C LYS A 108 16.24 -10.75 27.69
N ALA A 109 16.16 -9.42 27.79
CA ALA A 109 15.54 -8.72 28.91
C ALA A 109 13.99 -8.61 28.78
N GLY A 110 13.43 -9.03 27.65
CA GLY A 110 11.99 -9.04 27.38
C GLY A 110 11.68 -8.67 25.93
N PHE A 111 10.59 -9.23 25.39
CA PHE A 111 10.15 -8.88 24.03
C PHE A 111 9.60 -7.45 23.98
N LEU A 112 9.92 -6.72 22.91
CA LEU A 112 9.34 -5.39 22.68
C LEU A 112 7.85 -5.45 22.33
N ILE A 113 7.43 -6.55 21.68
CA ILE A 113 6.04 -6.89 21.42
C ILE A 113 5.78 -8.24 22.10
N PRO A 114 5.37 -8.26 23.38
CA PRO A 114 5.15 -9.52 24.11
C PRO A 114 4.02 -10.34 23.49
N ILE A 115 4.25 -11.63 23.23
CA ILE A 115 3.22 -12.55 22.69
C ILE A 115 2.03 -12.68 23.65
N SER A 116 2.26 -12.60 24.96
CA SER A 116 1.22 -12.62 25.99
C SER A 116 0.25 -11.46 25.88
N GLU A 117 0.65 -10.33 25.29
CA GLU A 117 -0.19 -9.14 25.13
C GLU A 117 -0.62 -8.93 23.68
N HIS A 118 0.19 -9.34 22.70
CA HIS A 118 -0.08 -9.13 21.29
C HIS A 118 0.32 -10.38 20.47
N PRO A 119 -0.46 -11.47 20.53
CA PRO A 119 -0.09 -12.74 19.88
C PRO A 119 -0.20 -12.69 18.34
N TRP A 120 -0.86 -11.67 17.79
CA TRP A 120 -1.25 -11.58 16.37
C TRP A 120 -0.08 -11.52 15.38
N HIS A 121 1.13 -11.18 15.85
CA HIS A 121 2.34 -11.11 15.02
C HIS A 121 3.19 -12.40 15.03
N MET A 122 2.78 -13.44 15.79
CA MET A 122 3.63 -14.61 16.09
C MET A 122 4.08 -15.40 14.86
N ASN A 123 3.27 -15.43 13.79
CA ASN A 123 3.65 -16.09 12.53
C ASN A 123 4.44 -15.18 11.57
N ALA A 124 4.78 -13.97 12.01
CA ALA A 124 5.47 -12.94 11.23
C ALA A 124 6.53 -12.19 12.07
N THR A 125 7.19 -12.88 13.00
CA THR A 125 8.20 -12.30 13.92
C THR A 125 9.40 -11.68 13.21
N HIS A 126 9.67 -12.08 11.97
CA HIS A 126 10.75 -11.54 11.13
C HIS A 126 10.37 -10.25 10.39
N SER A 127 9.09 -9.84 10.41
CA SER A 127 8.67 -8.56 9.85
C SER A 127 9.36 -7.39 10.55
N TYR A 128 9.69 -6.35 9.78
CA TYR A 128 10.39 -5.18 10.31
C TYR A 128 9.41 -4.13 10.83
N CYS A 129 9.80 -3.53 11.94
CA CYS A 129 9.21 -2.33 12.49
C CYS A 129 10.28 -1.25 12.64
N LEU A 130 9.85 0.00 12.59
CA LEU A 130 10.64 1.16 13.00
C LEU A 130 10.34 1.45 14.47
N ARG A 131 11.37 1.48 15.30
CA ARG A 131 11.32 1.93 16.69
C ARG A 131 11.71 3.41 16.72
N ALA A 132 10.93 4.24 17.38
CA ALA A 132 11.35 5.60 17.76
C ALA A 132 11.36 5.74 19.28
N ASN A 133 12.40 6.39 19.81
CA ASN A 133 12.52 6.64 21.24
C ASN A 133 11.55 7.76 21.65
N LEU A 134 10.83 7.54 22.76
CA LEU A 134 9.98 8.54 23.40
C LEU A 134 10.62 9.01 24.71
N PRO A 135 10.14 10.11 25.30
CA PRO A 135 10.53 10.49 26.66
C PRO A 135 10.32 9.37 27.67
N ASP A 136 11.05 9.45 28.79
CA ASP A 136 10.92 8.54 29.94
C ASP A 136 11.30 7.07 29.64
N GLY A 137 12.09 6.82 28.59
CA GLY A 137 12.49 5.45 28.20
C GLY A 137 11.39 4.63 27.54
N ARG A 138 10.25 5.27 27.24
CA ARG A 138 9.18 4.69 26.43
C ARG A 138 9.58 4.65 24.96
N ARG A 139 8.82 3.90 24.16
CA ARG A 139 9.09 3.75 22.73
C ARG A 139 7.83 3.65 21.91
N LEU A 140 7.92 4.13 20.69
CA LEU A 140 6.93 3.98 19.64
C LEU A 140 7.42 2.91 18.66
N ILE A 141 6.58 1.95 18.31
CA ILE A 141 6.88 0.91 17.31
C ILE A 141 5.87 1.02 16.17
N VAL A 142 6.37 1.22 14.95
CA VAL A 142 5.55 1.34 13.74
C VAL A 142 5.94 0.22 12.77
N PRO A 143 5.03 -0.68 12.38
CA PRO A 143 5.29 -1.65 11.32
C PRO A 143 5.75 -0.95 10.03
N CYS A 144 6.79 -1.45 9.36
CA CYS A 144 7.32 -0.77 8.16
C CYS A 144 6.27 -0.69 7.03
N VAL A 145 5.41 -1.71 6.93
CA VAL A 145 4.29 -1.72 5.97
C VAL A 145 3.29 -0.60 6.25
N GLU A 146 3.10 -0.23 7.51
CA GLU A 146 2.23 0.89 7.89
C GLU A 146 2.81 2.24 7.44
N LEU A 147 4.14 2.42 7.51
CA LEU A 147 4.80 3.61 6.98
C LEU A 147 4.54 3.74 5.47
N ILE A 148 4.70 2.67 4.71
CA ILE A 148 4.48 2.68 3.27
C ILE A 148 3.00 2.92 2.95
N ARG A 149 2.10 2.24 3.67
CA ARG A 149 0.66 2.42 3.53
C ARG A 149 0.27 3.88 3.75
N PHE A 150 0.72 4.47 4.84
CA PHE A 150 0.34 5.82 5.21
C PHE A 150 0.97 6.86 4.29
N TYR A 151 2.27 6.76 4.01
CA TYR A 151 3.00 7.80 3.26
C TYR A 151 2.89 7.68 1.75
N PHE A 152 2.66 6.48 1.23
CA PHE A 152 2.66 6.22 -0.21
C PHE A 152 1.43 5.44 -0.71
N GLY A 153 0.46 5.15 0.17
CA GLY A 153 -0.79 4.47 -0.17
C GLY A 153 -1.91 5.35 -0.73
N SER A 154 -1.59 6.42 -1.45
CA SER A 154 -2.59 7.26 -2.14
C SER A 154 -3.27 6.56 -3.31
N SER A 155 -2.59 5.61 -3.96
CA SER A 155 -3.12 4.81 -5.06
C SER A 155 -2.45 3.45 -5.16
N SER A 156 -3.16 2.48 -5.72
CA SER A 156 -2.62 1.16 -6.04
C SER A 156 -1.55 1.22 -7.12
N SER A 157 -1.61 2.23 -8.00
CA SER A 157 -0.59 2.45 -9.03
C SER A 157 0.73 2.93 -8.44
N LEU A 158 0.72 3.82 -7.44
CA LEU A 158 1.95 4.25 -6.75
C LEU A 158 2.55 3.09 -5.94
N LEU A 159 1.73 2.40 -5.15
CA LEU A 159 2.18 1.23 -4.40
C LEU A 159 2.80 0.15 -5.31
N ARG A 160 2.21 -0.11 -6.48
CA ARG A 160 2.77 -1.05 -7.46
C ARG A 160 4.17 -0.63 -7.94
N GLN A 161 4.43 0.66 -8.11
CA GLN A 161 5.76 1.14 -8.52
C GLN A 161 6.77 1.04 -7.38
N ILE A 162 6.36 1.34 -6.14
CA ILE A 162 7.23 1.24 -4.95
C ILE A 162 7.64 -0.21 -4.69
N PHE A 163 6.69 -1.15 -4.75
CA PHE A 163 6.96 -2.58 -4.61
C PHE A 163 7.42 -3.24 -5.92
N SER A 164 7.95 -2.46 -6.86
CA SER A 164 8.65 -3.01 -8.01
C SER A 164 10.09 -3.37 -7.62
N THR A 165 10.70 -4.31 -8.35
CA THR A 165 12.10 -4.68 -8.13
C THR A 165 13.08 -3.54 -8.37
N GLN A 166 12.65 -2.47 -9.06
CA GLN A 166 13.45 -1.27 -9.27
C GLN A 166 12.55 -0.05 -9.37
N LEU A 167 12.53 0.76 -8.30
CA LEU A 167 11.87 2.06 -8.30
C LEU A 167 12.62 3.02 -9.25
N ARG A 168 11.92 3.49 -10.29
CA ARG A 168 12.45 4.40 -11.32
C ARG A 168 11.66 5.70 -11.35
N ARG A 169 12.34 6.84 -11.46
CA ARG A 169 11.69 8.17 -11.43
C ARG A 169 10.79 8.36 -12.63
N GLU A 170 11.27 7.90 -13.79
CA GLU A 170 10.58 7.95 -15.09
C GLU A 170 9.21 7.23 -15.07
N ASN A 171 9.02 6.24 -14.19
CA ASN A 171 7.74 5.55 -14.03
C ASN A 171 6.73 6.37 -13.21
N LEU A 172 7.21 7.33 -12.40
CA LEU A 172 6.37 8.15 -11.52
C LEU A 172 6.02 9.49 -12.16
N TYR A 173 6.99 10.14 -12.81
CA TYR A 173 6.82 11.44 -13.44
C TYR A 173 7.86 11.70 -14.55
N SER A 174 7.61 12.77 -15.30
CA SER A 174 8.48 13.33 -16.35
C SER A 174 8.25 14.84 -16.46
N GLU A 175 9.07 15.54 -17.24
CA GLU A 175 8.89 16.97 -17.56
C GLU A 175 8.71 17.84 -16.30
N ASP A 176 9.55 17.62 -15.27
CA ASP A 176 9.42 18.31 -14.00
C ASP A 176 10.16 19.66 -13.96
N ARG A 177 9.62 20.60 -13.18
CA ARG A 177 10.21 21.90 -12.88
C ARG A 177 9.85 22.32 -11.48
N TYR A 178 10.83 22.79 -10.71
CA TYR A 178 10.61 23.40 -9.41
C TYR A 178 11.07 24.85 -9.43
N ASP A 179 10.18 25.77 -9.07
CA ASP A 179 10.53 27.18 -8.89
C ASP A 179 10.83 27.44 -7.42
N HIS A 180 12.10 27.69 -7.10
CA HIS A 180 12.55 27.97 -5.74
C HIS A 180 11.98 29.27 -5.16
N LYS A 181 11.58 30.24 -5.99
CA LYS A 181 11.02 31.52 -5.52
C LYS A 181 9.57 31.34 -5.08
N SER A 182 8.72 30.79 -5.93
CA SER A 182 7.31 30.56 -5.62
C SER A 182 7.05 29.31 -4.79
N GLY A 183 7.98 28.35 -4.79
CA GLY A 183 7.79 27.02 -4.22
C GLY A 183 6.84 26.13 -5.03
N LEU A 184 6.58 26.48 -6.29
CA LEU A 184 5.72 25.72 -7.21
C LEU A 184 6.48 24.52 -7.80
N LEU A 185 5.93 23.34 -7.58
CA LEU A 185 6.34 22.12 -8.29
C LEU A 185 5.39 21.85 -9.45
N SER A 186 5.94 21.67 -10.66
CA SER A 186 5.20 21.26 -11.85
C SER A 186 5.78 19.97 -12.42
N PHE A 187 4.96 19.00 -12.81
CA PHE A 187 5.42 17.81 -13.54
C PHE A 187 4.29 17.10 -14.29
N LYS A 188 4.67 16.20 -15.21
CA LYS A 188 3.75 15.26 -15.85
C LYS A 188 3.81 13.92 -15.15
N LEU A 189 2.66 13.42 -14.70
CA LEU A 189 2.55 12.10 -14.08
C LEU A 189 2.93 10.99 -15.06
N GLY A 190 3.61 9.96 -14.56
CA GLY A 190 3.93 8.75 -15.30
C GLY A 190 2.68 8.01 -15.78
N TYR A 191 2.84 7.18 -16.80
CA TYR A 191 1.73 6.45 -17.40
C TYR A 191 1.00 5.56 -16.38
N GLY A 192 -0.33 5.69 -16.29
CA GLY A 192 -1.17 4.93 -15.35
C GLY A 192 -1.08 5.42 -13.89
N MET A 193 -0.34 6.48 -13.58
CA MET A 193 -0.34 7.09 -12.25
C MET A 193 -1.64 7.84 -11.99
N SER A 194 -2.15 7.72 -10.76
CA SER A 194 -3.34 8.44 -10.33
C SER A 194 -2.98 9.88 -9.96
N GLY A 195 -3.85 10.83 -10.31
CA GLY A 195 -3.75 12.21 -9.81
C GLY A 195 -3.77 12.31 -8.28
N ARG A 196 -4.39 11.34 -7.59
CA ARG A 196 -4.36 11.25 -6.13
C ARG A 196 -2.95 11.08 -5.56
N SER A 197 -2.02 10.59 -6.37
CA SER A 197 -0.63 10.38 -5.97
C SER A 197 0.26 11.57 -6.28
N ALA A 198 -0.28 12.67 -6.82
CA ALA A 198 0.54 13.82 -7.22
C ALA A 198 1.33 14.40 -6.03
N SER A 199 0.70 14.63 -4.88
CA SER A 199 1.41 15.14 -3.69
C SER A 199 2.49 14.18 -3.20
N ASP A 200 2.18 12.88 -3.11
CA ASP A 200 3.11 11.85 -2.63
C ASP A 200 4.30 11.71 -3.60
N ILE A 201 4.06 11.77 -4.92
CA ILE A 201 5.09 11.81 -5.96
C ILE A 201 5.91 13.11 -5.89
N GLY A 202 5.25 14.25 -5.62
CA GLY A 202 5.93 15.53 -5.44
C GLY A 202 6.89 15.51 -4.25
N ARG A 203 6.52 14.81 -3.16
CA ARG A 203 7.43 14.54 -2.05
C ARG A 203 8.62 13.69 -2.48
N LEU A 204 8.39 12.57 -3.17
CA LEU A 204 9.45 11.70 -3.70
C LEU A 204 10.38 12.41 -4.70
N ARG A 205 9.87 13.45 -5.37
CA ARG A 205 10.65 14.28 -6.29
C ARG A 205 11.61 15.22 -5.56
N LEU A 206 11.13 15.93 -4.54
CA LEU A 206 11.87 17.03 -3.92
C LEU A 206 12.61 16.62 -2.65
N ASP A 207 12.19 15.56 -1.98
CA ASP A 207 12.80 15.09 -0.73
C ASP A 207 13.62 13.79 -0.97
N PRO A 208 14.96 13.84 -0.86
CA PRO A 208 15.81 12.66 -1.02
C PRO A 208 15.62 11.64 0.12
N VAL A 209 15.19 12.04 1.32
CA VAL A 209 14.84 11.12 2.41
C VAL A 209 13.60 10.33 2.03
N ALA A 210 12.58 11.00 1.47
CA ALA A 210 11.39 10.33 0.97
C ALA A 210 11.70 9.32 -0.14
N TRP A 211 12.55 9.71 -1.09
CA TRP A 211 12.99 8.79 -2.16
C TRP A 211 13.70 7.55 -1.59
N ARG A 212 14.64 7.74 -0.65
CA ARG A 212 15.36 6.63 0.00
C ARG A 212 14.42 5.72 0.78
N SER A 213 13.45 6.27 1.51
CA SER A 213 12.42 5.50 2.23
C SER A 213 11.63 4.59 1.29
N ALA A 214 11.14 5.10 0.15
CA ALA A 214 10.44 4.28 -0.83
C ALA A 214 11.34 3.28 -1.57
N ALA A 215 12.60 3.65 -1.87
CA ALA A 215 13.55 2.77 -2.54
C ALA A 215 14.04 1.62 -1.63
N MET A 216 13.97 1.78 -0.30
CA MET A 216 14.32 0.75 0.69
C MET A 216 13.46 -0.52 0.51
N ASP A 217 12.22 -0.37 0.04
CA ASP A 217 11.32 -1.49 -0.26
C ASP A 217 11.89 -2.37 -1.39
N SER A 218 12.29 -1.77 -2.50
CA SER A 218 12.92 -2.47 -3.63
C SER A 218 14.24 -3.14 -3.20
N VAL A 219 15.04 -2.48 -2.37
CA VAL A 219 16.30 -3.04 -1.85
C VAL A 219 16.04 -4.26 -0.96
N SER A 220 15.04 -4.19 -0.08
CA SER A 220 14.62 -5.30 0.79
C SER A 220 14.21 -6.52 -0.03
N MET A 221 13.41 -6.31 -1.09
CA MET A 221 12.98 -7.37 -1.99
C MET A 221 14.13 -7.96 -2.81
N LEU A 222 15.05 -7.13 -3.29
CA LEU A 222 16.21 -7.59 -4.04
C LEU A 222 17.17 -8.41 -3.18
N LYS A 223 17.43 -7.96 -1.94
CA LYS A 223 18.24 -8.68 -0.96
C LYS A 223 17.65 -10.07 -0.67
N ALA A 224 16.36 -10.14 -0.35
CA ALA A 224 15.67 -11.39 -0.11
C ALA A 224 15.73 -12.34 -1.32
N LYS A 225 15.55 -11.79 -2.54
CA LYS A 225 15.71 -12.57 -3.77
C LYS A 225 17.13 -13.14 -3.94
N SER A 226 18.16 -12.38 -3.57
CA SER A 226 19.56 -12.82 -3.68
C SER A 226 19.94 -13.89 -2.66
N THR A 227 19.34 -13.87 -1.47
CA THR A 227 19.62 -14.84 -0.40
C THR A 227 18.68 -16.04 -0.40
N GLY A 228 17.57 -15.97 -1.14
CA GLY A 228 16.51 -16.99 -1.13
C GLY A 228 15.58 -16.88 0.08
N ASP A 229 15.75 -15.86 0.92
CA ASP A 229 14.92 -15.62 2.10
C ASP A 229 13.56 -15.00 1.73
N PRO A 230 12.56 -15.11 2.61
CA PRO A 230 11.34 -14.33 2.48
C PRO A 230 11.58 -12.81 2.52
N ALA A 231 10.88 -12.06 1.68
CA ALA A 231 11.05 -10.61 1.60
C ALA A 231 10.21 -9.87 2.65
N PHE A 232 10.82 -9.57 3.79
CA PHE A 232 10.25 -8.64 4.78
C PHE A 232 10.70 -7.21 4.47
N ILE A 233 9.73 -6.31 4.37
CA ILE A 233 9.96 -4.95 3.89
C ILE A 233 10.48 -4.05 5.00
N GLN A 234 11.53 -3.30 4.71
CA GLN A 234 12.04 -2.22 5.55
C GLN A 234 11.66 -0.87 4.94
N SER A 235 11.13 0.04 5.77
CA SER A 235 10.88 1.42 5.39
C SER A 235 10.94 2.31 6.63
N PHE A 236 11.22 3.59 6.44
CA PHE A 236 11.32 4.57 7.52
C PHE A 236 10.52 5.82 7.17
N PHE A 237 10.35 6.75 8.11
CA PHE A 237 9.67 8.01 7.86
C PHE A 237 10.29 8.74 6.64
N PRO A 238 9.48 9.24 5.69
CA PRO A 238 9.99 9.82 4.45
C PRO A 238 10.44 11.27 4.63
N PHE A 239 11.03 11.60 5.78
CA PHE A 239 11.51 12.91 6.18
C PHE A 239 12.41 12.81 7.42
N GLU A 240 13.16 13.87 7.70
CA GLU A 240 13.89 14.08 8.96
C GLU A 240 13.40 15.40 9.58
N GLY A 241 13.24 15.44 10.91
CA GLY A 241 12.78 16.62 11.64
C GLY A 241 11.71 16.32 12.69
N ASN A 242 11.06 17.37 13.19
CA ASN A 242 10.00 17.26 14.19
C ASN A 242 8.63 17.14 13.53
N THR A 243 7.77 16.31 14.10
CA THR A 243 6.38 16.17 13.64
C THR A 243 5.40 16.00 14.80
N PHE A 244 4.12 16.27 14.52
CA PHE A 244 3.01 15.79 15.31
C PHE A 244 2.48 14.52 14.63
N LEU A 245 2.52 13.41 15.36
CA LEU A 245 2.06 12.12 14.86
C LEU A 245 0.83 11.68 15.65
N ASP A 246 -0.28 11.54 14.96
CA ASP A 246 -1.54 11.00 15.48
C ASP A 246 -1.68 9.57 14.99
N VAL A 247 -1.76 8.64 15.93
CA VAL A 247 -1.75 7.20 15.66
C VAL A 247 -2.79 6.51 16.51
N SER A 248 -3.18 5.32 16.08
CA SER A 248 -3.89 4.40 16.96
C SER A 248 -3.28 3.01 16.99
N GLY A 249 -3.44 2.34 18.12
CA GLY A 249 -2.81 1.08 18.41
C GLY A 249 -3.01 0.64 19.85
N LYS A 250 -1.97 0.03 20.42
CA LYS A 250 -2.01 -0.60 21.75
C LYS A 250 -0.75 -0.29 22.56
N TRP A 251 -0.93 0.07 23.83
CA TRP A 251 0.15 0.08 24.81
C TRP A 251 0.48 -1.33 25.29
N LEU A 252 1.77 -1.65 25.33
CA LEU A 252 2.33 -2.93 25.76
C LEU A 252 3.29 -2.73 26.92
N SER A 253 3.39 -3.74 27.78
CA SER A 253 4.40 -3.76 28.83
C SER A 253 5.80 -4.04 28.28
N TYR A 254 6.82 -3.66 29.05
CA TYR A 254 8.21 -4.05 28.83
C TYR A 254 8.91 -4.20 30.17
N GLN A 255 9.64 -5.31 30.36
CA GLN A 255 10.35 -5.61 31.62
C GLN A 255 9.43 -5.49 32.86
N GLY A 256 8.20 -6.00 32.74
CA GLY A 256 7.21 -5.98 33.83
C GLY A 256 6.59 -4.60 34.12
N LYS A 257 7.04 -3.53 33.46
CA LYS A 257 6.45 -2.20 33.56
C LYS A 257 5.35 -2.03 32.51
N PRO A 258 4.13 -1.63 32.88
CA PRO A 258 3.06 -1.38 31.91
C PRO A 258 3.33 -0.14 31.05
N ASN A 259 2.68 -0.07 29.89
CA ASN A 259 2.64 1.11 29.01
C ASN A 259 4.03 1.68 28.62
N GLN A 260 4.97 0.79 28.31
CA GLN A 260 6.33 1.18 27.93
C GLN A 260 6.53 1.24 26.42
N THR A 261 5.74 0.46 25.67
CA THR A 261 5.82 0.38 24.22
C THR A 261 4.46 0.67 23.62
N PHE A 262 4.35 1.73 22.80
CA PHE A 262 3.16 1.93 21.98
C PHE A 262 3.35 1.26 20.62
N LEU A 263 2.57 0.22 20.35
CA LEU A 263 2.55 -0.44 19.06
C LEU A 263 1.47 0.17 18.16
N VAL A 264 1.88 0.73 17.03
CA VAL A 264 0.98 1.37 16.07
C VAL A 264 0.29 0.33 15.20
N TYR A 265 -1.05 0.37 15.18
CA TYR A 265 -1.87 -0.37 14.23
C TYR A 265 -2.17 0.45 12.98
N GLY A 266 -2.25 1.78 13.12
CA GLY A 266 -2.26 2.68 11.97
C GLY A 266 -1.97 4.12 12.33
N ILE A 267 -1.38 4.84 11.39
CA ILE A 267 -1.15 6.27 11.43
C ILE A 267 -2.39 6.96 10.87
N ASN A 268 -2.91 7.93 11.62
CA ASN A 268 -4.09 8.69 11.28
C ASN A 268 -3.72 10.00 10.60
N SER A 269 -2.72 10.70 11.12
CA SER A 269 -2.27 11.99 10.62
C SER A 269 -0.80 12.27 10.97
N CYS A 270 -0.12 13.00 10.10
CA CYS A 270 1.24 13.47 10.31
C CYS A 270 1.36 14.92 9.83
N SER A 271 1.88 15.79 10.69
CA SER A 271 2.00 17.22 10.39
C SER A 271 3.25 17.62 9.62
N HIS A 272 4.16 16.67 9.32
CA HIS A 272 5.41 17.02 8.64
C HIS A 272 5.12 17.66 7.28
N ALA A 273 5.77 18.79 7.01
CA ALA A 273 5.52 19.58 5.82
C ALA A 273 5.93 18.86 4.53
N PHE A 274 5.18 19.08 3.45
CA PHE A 274 5.60 18.74 2.10
C PHE A 274 6.64 19.73 1.58
N PRO A 275 7.61 19.28 0.77
CA PRO A 275 8.71 20.09 0.25
C PRO A 275 8.32 21.07 -0.88
N PHE A 276 7.04 21.45 -0.99
CA PHE A 276 6.53 22.42 -1.96
C PHE A 276 5.45 23.30 -1.31
N LYS A 277 5.22 24.50 -1.86
CA LYS A 277 4.12 25.40 -1.45
C LYS A 277 2.87 25.18 -2.29
N SER A 278 3.05 24.79 -3.55
CA SER A 278 1.97 24.50 -4.50
C SER A 278 2.42 23.45 -5.51
N LEU A 279 1.46 22.69 -6.07
CA LEU A 279 1.73 21.62 -7.01
C LEU A 279 0.78 21.67 -8.20
N LYS A 280 1.36 21.72 -9.40
CA LYS A 280 0.65 21.58 -10.67
C LYS A 280 1.04 20.26 -11.34
N TYR A 281 0.08 19.49 -11.82
CA TYR A 281 0.39 18.27 -12.56
C TYR A 281 -0.43 18.08 -13.83
N VAL A 282 0.16 17.42 -14.83
CA VAL A 282 -0.54 16.93 -16.03
C VAL A 282 -0.64 15.41 -15.94
N SER A 283 -1.76 14.82 -16.38
CA SER A 283 -1.84 13.36 -16.52
C SER A 283 -1.17 12.93 -17.82
N ALA A 284 -0.38 11.85 -17.82
CA ALA A 284 0.04 11.25 -19.08
C ALA A 284 -1.19 10.91 -19.94
N ASP A 285 -1.16 11.31 -21.21
CA ASP A 285 -2.21 10.94 -22.16
C ASP A 285 -2.30 9.41 -22.24
N SER A 286 -3.52 8.91 -22.08
CA SER A 286 -3.82 7.56 -22.53
C SER A 286 -3.57 7.52 -24.02
N ARG A 287 -2.59 6.74 -24.48
CA ARG A 287 -2.52 6.38 -25.91
C ARG A 287 -3.88 5.82 -26.29
N ILE A 288 -4.61 6.54 -27.14
CA ILE A 288 -5.80 6.03 -27.80
C ILE A 288 -5.33 4.79 -28.56
N LYS A 289 -5.87 3.63 -28.20
CA LYS A 289 -5.61 2.42 -28.97
C LYS A 289 -6.06 2.66 -30.42
N PRO A 290 -5.25 2.30 -31.44
CA PRO A 290 -5.77 2.24 -32.79
C PRO A 290 -6.97 1.27 -32.79
N GLN A 291 -8.12 1.77 -33.25
CA GLN A 291 -9.27 0.93 -33.54
C GLN A 291 -8.84 -0.05 -34.62
N TYR A 292 -8.55 -1.29 -34.23
CA TYR A 292 -8.55 -2.39 -35.19
C TYR A 292 -9.98 -2.55 -35.67
N THR A 293 -10.20 -2.22 -36.94
CA THR A 293 -11.40 -2.54 -37.69
C THR A 293 -11.68 -4.03 -37.54
N GLN A 294 -12.83 -4.37 -36.93
CA GLN A 294 -13.36 -5.72 -36.94
C GLN A 294 -13.68 -6.09 -38.39
N HIS A 295 -12.83 -6.90 -39.01
CA HIS A 295 -13.28 -7.73 -40.11
C HIS A 295 -14.17 -8.83 -39.53
N GLN A 296 -15.46 -8.76 -39.86
CA GLN A 296 -16.42 -9.82 -39.67
C GLN A 296 -15.99 -11.04 -40.50
N GLN A 297 -15.86 -12.20 -39.86
CA GLN A 297 -16.02 -13.50 -40.51
C GLN A 297 -16.67 -14.50 -39.54
N PRO A 298 -17.37 -15.51 -40.09
CA PRO A 298 -18.69 -15.90 -39.60
C PRO A 298 -18.69 -17.02 -38.56
N ASN A 299 -19.86 -17.12 -37.92
CA ASN A 299 -20.34 -18.20 -37.06
C ASN A 299 -19.81 -19.58 -37.46
N ASP A 300 -19.13 -20.25 -36.53
CA ASP A 300 -19.17 -21.71 -36.47
C ASP A 300 -19.35 -22.17 -35.02
N LYS A 301 -20.48 -22.83 -34.80
CA LYS A 301 -20.82 -23.54 -33.58
C LYS A 301 -19.93 -24.77 -33.50
N SER A 302 -19.20 -24.97 -32.41
CA SER A 302 -18.73 -26.30 -32.03
C SER A 302 -18.79 -26.49 -30.52
N GLU A 303 -19.10 -27.73 -30.18
CA GLU A 303 -19.81 -28.16 -28.98
C GLU A 303 -18.90 -28.26 -27.76
N ILE A 304 -19.53 -28.04 -26.60
CA ILE A 304 -18.99 -28.35 -25.28
C ILE A 304 -18.84 -29.87 -25.19
N THR A 305 -17.59 -30.35 -25.12
CA THR A 305 -17.31 -31.75 -24.75
C THR A 305 -16.34 -31.82 -23.57
N GLY A 306 -16.80 -32.51 -22.52
CA GLY A 306 -15.96 -33.38 -21.69
C GLY A 306 -15.09 -32.75 -20.60
N SER A 307 -15.67 -32.57 -19.41
CA SER A 307 -14.93 -32.49 -18.14
C SER A 307 -14.12 -33.78 -17.91
N SER A 308 -12.81 -33.66 -17.73
CA SER A 308 -11.96 -34.77 -17.29
C SER A 308 -11.72 -34.70 -15.77
N ARG A 309 -11.80 -35.89 -15.16
CA ARG A 309 -11.93 -36.21 -13.74
C ARG A 309 -10.81 -35.65 -12.84
N ASP A 310 -11.22 -35.15 -11.68
CA ASP A 310 -10.35 -34.82 -10.54
C ASP A 310 -9.54 -36.05 -10.10
N LYS A 311 -8.21 -35.94 -10.12
CA LYS A 311 -7.33 -36.84 -9.38
C LYS A 311 -7.18 -36.34 -7.95
N LYS A 312 -7.49 -37.21 -6.98
CA LYS A 312 -7.08 -37.11 -5.58
C LYS A 312 -5.54 -37.00 -5.54
N ASP A 313 -5.03 -36.16 -4.63
CA ASP A 313 -3.62 -35.83 -4.40
C ASP A 313 -3.02 -34.71 -5.25
N GLN A 314 -3.63 -33.52 -5.20
CA GLN A 314 -2.86 -32.29 -5.40
C GLN A 314 -2.28 -31.85 -4.04
N PRO A 315 -0.98 -31.55 -3.92
CA PRO A 315 -0.46 -30.85 -2.76
C PRO A 315 -1.24 -29.52 -2.61
N LEU A 316 -1.48 -29.08 -1.38
CA LEU A 316 -2.09 -27.78 -1.08
C LEU A 316 -1.20 -26.66 -1.66
N ILE A 317 -1.39 -26.33 -2.93
CA ILE A 317 -0.73 -25.20 -3.58
C ILE A 317 -1.50 -23.96 -3.12
N GLU A 318 -0.86 -23.16 -2.27
CA GLU A 318 -1.35 -21.86 -1.82
C GLU A 318 -1.41 -20.91 -3.04
N LYS A 319 -2.59 -20.83 -3.67
CA LYS A 319 -2.82 -20.02 -4.88
C LYS A 319 -3.30 -18.62 -4.50
N ASP A 320 -2.73 -17.58 -5.13
CA ASP A 320 -3.20 -16.21 -5.03
C ASP A 320 -4.64 -16.08 -5.58
N PRO A 321 -5.65 -15.75 -4.75
CA PRO A 321 -7.04 -15.66 -5.16
C PRO A 321 -7.34 -14.45 -6.06
N SER A 322 -6.38 -13.53 -6.25
CA SER A 322 -6.52 -12.41 -7.18
C SER A 322 -6.49 -12.85 -8.64
N SER A 323 -5.99 -14.06 -8.94
CA SER A 323 -5.84 -14.67 -10.28
C SER A 323 -7.13 -14.74 -11.11
N THR A 324 -8.31 -14.62 -10.49
CA THR A 324 -9.63 -14.71 -11.16
C THR A 324 -10.46 -13.42 -11.11
N LEU A 325 -9.96 -12.34 -10.49
CA LEU A 325 -10.73 -11.11 -10.28
C LEU A 325 -10.57 -10.12 -11.45
N GLN A 326 -11.69 -9.66 -12.01
CA GLN A 326 -11.72 -8.53 -12.94
C GLN A 326 -11.37 -7.22 -12.20
N GLY A 327 -10.57 -6.36 -12.83
CA GLY A 327 -10.17 -5.07 -12.25
C GLY A 327 -11.38 -4.16 -12.07
N LYS A 328 -11.73 -3.83 -10.81
CA LYS A 328 -12.79 -2.88 -10.47
C LYS A 328 -12.18 -1.62 -9.86
N THR A 329 -12.44 -0.46 -10.46
CA THR A 329 -12.08 0.83 -9.87
C THR A 329 -13.02 1.12 -8.71
N LYS A 330 -12.47 1.24 -7.51
CA LYS A 330 -13.21 1.69 -6.33
C LYS A 330 -12.57 2.97 -5.81
N GLN A 331 -13.36 4.02 -5.66
CA GLN A 331 -12.91 5.17 -4.89
C GLN A 331 -12.92 4.78 -3.41
N VAL A 332 -11.77 4.95 -2.77
CA VAL A 332 -11.63 4.81 -1.33
C VAL A 332 -11.62 6.22 -0.76
N HIS A 333 -12.56 6.53 0.12
CA HIS A 333 -12.48 7.75 0.90
C HIS A 333 -11.43 7.51 2.00
N GLN A 334 -10.30 8.20 1.91
CA GLN A 334 -9.29 8.19 2.97
C GLN A 334 -9.47 9.48 3.76
N ARG A 335 -9.41 9.37 5.08
CA ARG A 335 -9.32 10.55 5.95
C ARG A 335 -8.10 11.37 5.56
N GLU A 336 -8.12 12.62 5.96
CA GLU A 336 -7.03 13.54 5.69
C GLU A 336 -5.75 13.14 6.44
N ARG A 337 -4.77 12.61 5.69
CA ARG A 337 -3.49 12.11 6.21
C ARG A 337 -2.52 13.23 6.61
N PHE A 338 -2.56 14.35 5.88
CA PHE A 338 -1.54 15.39 5.98
C PHE A 338 -2.18 16.78 6.09
N PRO A 339 -2.30 17.33 7.31
CA PRO A 339 -2.87 18.65 7.54
C PRO A 339 -2.15 19.77 6.78
N ASP A 340 -0.84 19.62 6.53
CA ASP A 340 -0.04 20.57 5.74
C ASP A 340 -0.58 20.77 4.30
N LEU A 341 -1.26 19.77 3.73
CA LEU A 341 -1.84 19.90 2.39
C LEU A 341 -3.11 20.77 2.34
N ARG A 342 -3.77 21.06 3.47
CA ARG A 342 -5.01 21.90 3.49
C ARG A 342 -4.80 23.26 2.85
N GLY A 343 -3.66 23.88 3.15
CA GLY A 343 -3.31 25.22 2.69
C GLY A 343 -2.54 25.24 1.38
N LYS A 344 -2.24 24.08 0.78
CA LYS A 344 -1.38 23.98 -0.40
C LYS A 344 -2.21 23.72 -1.66
N PRO A 345 -2.21 24.63 -2.64
CA PRO A 345 -2.92 24.40 -3.88
C PRO A 345 -2.30 23.21 -4.64
N VAL A 346 -3.11 22.19 -4.93
CA VAL A 346 -2.73 21.03 -5.76
C VAL A 346 -3.77 20.88 -6.86
N TRP A 347 -3.37 21.08 -8.12
CA TRP A 347 -4.31 21.05 -9.24
C TRP A 347 -3.79 20.33 -10.46
N LYS A 348 -4.73 19.71 -11.18
CA LYS A 348 -4.50 19.14 -12.50
C LYS A 348 -4.58 20.26 -13.53
N GLU A 349 -3.49 20.48 -14.26
CA GLU A 349 -3.52 21.31 -15.46
C GLU A 349 -4.15 20.53 -16.62
N ARG A 350 -5.11 21.17 -17.28
CA ARG A 350 -5.66 20.65 -18.53
C ARG A 350 -4.77 21.14 -19.68
N VAL A 351 -3.99 20.24 -20.24
CA VAL A 351 -3.40 20.46 -21.55
C VAL A 351 -4.53 20.26 -22.57
N LEU A 352 -4.97 21.33 -23.21
CA LEU A 352 -5.90 21.23 -24.34
C LEU A 352 -5.07 20.78 -25.55
N SER A 353 -5.43 19.67 -26.19
CA SER A 353 -4.88 19.37 -27.52
C SER A 353 -5.28 20.47 -28.51
N LEU A 354 -4.52 20.69 -29.58
CA LEU A 354 -4.87 21.68 -30.62
C LEU A 354 -6.29 21.43 -31.17
N LYS A 355 -6.69 20.17 -31.32
CA LYS A 355 -8.04 19.76 -31.75
C LYS A 355 -9.11 20.11 -30.72
N GLU A 356 -8.83 19.95 -29.43
CA GLU A 356 -9.75 20.37 -28.35
C GLU A 356 -9.79 21.88 -28.15
N TRP A 357 -8.67 22.57 -28.37
CA TRP A 357 -8.61 24.03 -28.35
C TRP A 357 -9.43 24.61 -29.51
N LEU A 358 -9.27 24.07 -30.73
CA LEU A 358 -10.09 24.41 -31.90
C LEU A 358 -11.57 24.05 -31.67
N ALA A 359 -11.86 22.85 -31.13
CA ALA A 359 -13.22 22.44 -30.81
C ALA A 359 -13.86 23.26 -29.68
N LYS A 360 -13.07 23.78 -28.73
CA LYS A 360 -13.53 24.68 -27.66
C LYS A 360 -13.77 26.09 -28.19
N LYS A 361 -12.96 26.56 -29.14
CA LYS A 361 -13.21 27.80 -29.89
C LYS A 361 -14.51 27.69 -30.71
N ALA A 362 -14.81 26.51 -31.26
CA ALA A 362 -16.08 26.22 -31.93
C ALA A 362 -17.26 26.03 -30.94
N ARG A 363 -17.05 25.39 -29.78
CA ARG A 363 -18.08 25.15 -28.74
C ARG A 363 -18.36 26.34 -27.83
N ALA A 364 -17.53 27.38 -27.84
CA ALA A 364 -17.90 28.68 -27.29
C ALA A 364 -19.16 29.25 -27.98
N SER A 365 -19.59 28.67 -29.12
CA SER A 365 -20.90 28.95 -29.73
C SER A 365 -22.04 28.01 -29.31
N LYS A 366 -21.79 26.84 -28.72
CA LYS A 366 -22.84 25.89 -28.29
C LYS A 366 -22.37 25.00 -27.13
N GLY A 367 -23.00 25.18 -25.96
CA GLY A 367 -22.72 24.42 -24.74
C GLY A 367 -23.19 22.96 -24.81
N GLY A 368 -22.41 22.05 -24.24
CA GLY A 368 -22.76 20.63 -24.13
C GLY A 368 -21.76 19.81 -23.32
N ALA A 369 -22.29 18.97 -22.43
CA ALA A 369 -21.62 18.27 -21.33
C ALA A 369 -20.57 17.21 -21.73
N VAL A 370 -19.58 17.00 -20.84
CA VAL A 370 -18.47 16.05 -21.03
C VAL A 370 -18.78 14.71 -20.35
N LYS A 371 -18.83 13.62 -21.14
CA LYS A 371 -18.85 12.24 -20.65
C LYS A 371 -17.43 11.78 -20.27
N ALA A 372 -17.30 11.14 -19.10
CA ALA A 372 -16.06 10.59 -18.59
C ALA A 372 -15.63 9.32 -19.36
N GLY A 373 -14.37 9.29 -19.80
CA GLY A 373 -13.77 8.17 -20.53
C GLY A 373 -13.36 7.00 -19.64
N ALA A 374 -13.69 5.79 -20.09
CA ALA A 374 -13.26 4.52 -19.51
C ALA A 374 -11.93 4.08 -20.13
N ILE A 375 -10.99 3.58 -19.32
CA ILE A 375 -9.78 2.88 -19.79
C ILE A 375 -9.43 1.76 -18.82
N GLY A 376 -9.40 0.55 -19.36
CA GLY A 376 -8.88 -0.66 -18.71
C GLY A 376 -8.82 -1.77 -19.75
N ASP A 377 -7.62 -2.29 -20.00
CA ASP A 377 -7.43 -3.44 -20.87
C ASP A 377 -7.70 -4.74 -20.12
N GLY A 378 -8.66 -5.50 -20.63
CA GLY A 378 -8.83 -6.90 -20.27
C GLY A 378 -7.61 -7.70 -20.74
N GLY A 379 -7.03 -8.49 -19.83
CA GLY A 379 -6.04 -9.49 -20.22
C GLY A 379 -6.74 -10.59 -21.02
N SER A 380 -6.24 -10.90 -22.22
CA SER A 380 -6.70 -12.02 -23.03
C SER A 380 -6.16 -13.34 -22.47
N SER A 381 -7.03 -14.33 -22.31
CA SER A 381 -6.69 -15.71 -21.96
C SER A 381 -6.27 -16.53 -23.20
N SER A 382 -5.24 -16.09 -23.94
CA SER A 382 -4.69 -16.94 -25.01
C SER A 382 -3.63 -17.87 -24.44
N ARG A 383 -3.89 -19.17 -24.59
CA ARG A 383 -2.94 -20.26 -24.29
C ARG A 383 -1.83 -20.19 -25.34
N VAL A 384 -0.58 -20.00 -24.91
CA VAL A 384 0.58 -20.09 -25.81
C VAL A 384 0.84 -21.57 -26.07
N ARG A 385 0.88 -21.98 -27.35
CA ARG A 385 1.34 -23.33 -27.71
C ARG A 385 2.86 -23.41 -27.50
N PRO A 386 3.40 -24.52 -26.97
CA PRO A 386 4.84 -24.75 -26.94
C PRO A 386 5.39 -24.70 -28.37
N VAL A 387 6.58 -24.12 -28.52
CA VAL A 387 7.35 -24.26 -29.76
C VAL A 387 8.34 -25.38 -29.51
N ASP A 388 8.20 -26.47 -30.25
CA ASP A 388 9.19 -27.53 -30.31
C ASP A 388 10.37 -27.05 -31.16
N TRP A 389 11.59 -27.27 -30.67
CA TRP A 389 12.81 -27.16 -31.49
C TRP A 389 13.44 -28.55 -31.60
N PRO A 390 14.03 -28.89 -32.77
CA PRO A 390 14.65 -30.19 -33.04
C PRO A 390 15.83 -30.51 -32.14
#